data_AF-A0A6N2CBD5-F1
#
_entry.id   AF-A0A6N2CBD5-F1
#
_cell.length_a   1.000
_cell.length_b   1.000
_cell.length_c   1.000
_cell.angle_alpha   90.00
_cell.angle_beta   90.00
_cell.angle_gamma   90.00
#
_symmetry.space_group_name_H-M   'P 1'
#
loop_
_entity.id
_entity.type
_entity.pdbx_description
1 polymer ?
#
loop_
_entity_poly.entity_id
_entity_poly.type
_entity_poly.pdbx_seq_one_letter_code
_entity_poly.pdbx_strand_id
1 'polypeptide(L)'
;MVKQIYDYLRGEQAKPEWKCLLFKNAMFLQCQYAEEVWERVLTWAGFCNNKPRNWTQFMIWSIQKGKGKTIQAQLFKMLLAESVYAIWNERNKRIFEDKKCVIDEVVKKIAYTTIVRSSSNISNIISHRKI
;
A
#
# COMPACT_ATOMS: atom_id res chain seq x y z
N MET A 1 5.35 -9.06 12.19
CA MET A 1 5.08 -7.61 12.34
C MET A 1 4.43 -6.99 11.09
N VAL A 2 5.07 -6.92 9.91
CA VAL A 2 4.45 -6.29 8.71
C VAL A 2 3.23 -7.07 8.19
N LYS A 3 3.31 -8.41 8.21
CA LYS A 3 2.15 -9.28 7.96
C LYS A 3 0.99 -8.99 8.94
N GLN A 4 1.27 -8.70 10.21
CA GLN A 4 0.24 -8.36 11.19
C GLN A 4 -0.40 -6.98 10.94
N ILE A 5 0.37 -6.00 10.45
CA ILE A 5 -0.24 -4.74 9.94
C ILE A 5 -1.10 -5.04 8.73
N TYR A 6 -0.60 -5.83 7.80
CA TYR A 6 -1.32 -6.18 6.58
C TYR A 6 -2.66 -6.85 6.89
N ASP A 7 -2.70 -7.92 7.68
CA ASP A 7 -3.98 -8.56 7.99
C ASP A 7 -4.87 -7.70 8.91
N TYR A 8 -4.31 -6.78 9.71
CA TYR A 8 -5.12 -5.78 10.44
C TYR A 8 -5.76 -4.76 9.50
N LEU A 9 -5.01 -4.23 8.53
CA LEU A 9 -5.52 -3.30 7.52
C LEU A 9 -6.58 -3.96 6.63
N ARG A 10 -6.48 -5.29 6.42
CA ARG A 10 -7.51 -6.10 5.77
C ARG A 10 -8.73 -6.39 6.65
N GLY A 11 -8.65 -6.09 7.95
CA GLY A 11 -9.71 -6.41 8.91
C GLY A 11 -9.82 -7.90 9.25
N GLU A 12 -8.79 -8.69 8.93
CA GLU A 12 -8.72 -10.13 9.20
C GLU A 12 -8.22 -10.45 10.61
N GLN A 13 -7.60 -9.49 11.29
CA GLN A 13 -7.18 -9.63 12.69
C GLN A 13 -7.55 -8.39 13.52
N ALA A 14 -7.71 -8.60 14.83
CA ALA A 14 -7.91 -7.52 15.80
C ALA A 14 -6.66 -6.62 15.89
N LYS A 15 -6.85 -5.36 16.30
CA LYS A 15 -5.77 -4.38 16.46
C LYS A 15 -4.69 -4.93 17.40
N PRO A 16 -3.47 -5.22 16.92
CA PRO A 16 -2.42 -5.75 17.78
C PRO A 16 -1.81 -4.65 18.66
N GLU A 17 -1.18 -5.04 19.76
CA GLU A 17 -0.41 -4.12 20.60
C GLU A 17 0.86 -3.65 19.87
N TRP A 18 0.83 -2.40 19.41
CA TRP A 18 1.93 -1.81 18.65
C TRP A 18 3.04 -1.31 19.60
N LYS A 19 4.02 -2.16 19.93
CA LYS A 19 5.34 -1.62 20.30
C LYS A 19 6.01 -1.13 19.02
N CYS A 20 6.15 0.19 18.96
CA CYS A 20 6.57 1.04 17.84
C CYS A 20 7.86 0.59 17.10
N LEU A 21 7.77 -0.46 16.30
CA LEU A 21 8.91 -1.02 15.54
C LEU A 21 8.70 -1.03 14.03
N LEU A 22 7.47 -0.83 13.56
CA LEU A 22 7.17 -0.95 12.13
C LEU A 22 7.48 0.33 11.34
N PHE A 23 7.63 1.46 12.01
CA PHE A 23 7.82 2.77 11.36
C PHE A 23 8.95 3.62 11.93
N LYS A 24 9.80 3.08 12.82
CA LYS A 24 11.08 3.72 13.16
C LYS A 24 12.11 3.61 12.02
N ASN A 25 11.87 2.75 11.04
CA ASN A 25 12.65 2.72 9.81
C ASN A 25 12.05 3.71 8.81
N ALA A 26 12.63 4.91 8.73
CA ALA A 26 12.38 5.93 7.70
C ALA A 26 12.52 5.40 6.24
N MET A 27 12.98 4.16 6.08
CA MET A 27 13.31 3.47 4.85
C MET A 27 12.11 3.14 3.92
N PHE A 28 10.86 3.21 4.39
CA PHE A 28 9.68 2.94 3.53
C PHE A 28 9.21 4.14 2.70
N LEU A 29 9.48 5.39 3.13
CA LEU A 29 9.13 6.59 2.35
C LEU A 29 10.34 7.33 1.79
N GLN A 30 11.54 7.12 2.35
CA GLN A 30 12.76 7.79 1.88
C GLN A 30 13.54 6.97 0.84
N CYS A 31 13.03 5.82 0.42
CA CYS A 31 13.62 5.07 -0.68
C CYS A 31 12.91 5.47 -1.98
N GLN A 32 13.66 6.01 -2.94
CA GLN A 32 13.17 6.39 -4.26
C GLN A 32 12.34 5.27 -4.93
N TYR A 33 12.74 4.01 -4.73
CA TYR A 33 12.00 2.85 -5.24
C TYR A 33 10.58 2.75 -4.65
N ALA A 34 10.48 2.86 -3.32
CA ALA A 34 9.20 2.77 -2.63
C ALA A 34 8.32 3.97 -2.98
N GLU A 35 8.91 5.17 -3.03
CA GLU A 35 8.22 6.40 -3.42
C GLU A 35 7.61 6.30 -4.83
N GLU A 36 8.35 5.80 -5.81
CA GLU A 36 7.87 5.64 -7.18
C GLU A 36 6.77 4.56 -7.28
N VAL A 37 6.90 3.44 -6.57
CA VAL A 37 5.85 2.40 -6.51
C VAL A 37 4.55 3.02 -5.95
N TRP A 38 4.64 3.73 -4.83
CA TRP A 38 3.48 4.39 -4.21
C TRP A 38 2.83 5.39 -5.14
N GLU A 39 3.63 6.25 -5.77
CA GLU A 39 3.14 7.30 -6.65
C GLU A 39 2.39 6.72 -7.84
N ARG A 40 2.94 5.70 -8.50
CA ARG A 40 2.26 5.05 -9.63
C ARG A 40 0.97 4.35 -9.22
N VAL A 41 0.99 3.59 -8.12
CA VAL A 41 -0.20 2.87 -7.63
C VAL A 41 -1.31 3.84 -7.22
N LEU A 42 -0.97 4.90 -6.47
CA LEU A 42 -1.94 5.90 -6.04
C LEU A 42 -2.47 6.71 -7.23
N THR A 43 -1.61 6.97 -8.22
CA THR A 43 -2.02 7.68 -9.44
C THR A 43 -3.03 6.87 -10.23
N TRP A 44 -2.71 5.62 -10.51
CA TRP A 44 -3.63 4.67 -11.13
C TRP A 44 -4.96 4.57 -10.38
N ALA A 45 -4.91 4.54 -9.05
CA ALA A 45 -6.10 4.47 -8.21
C ALA A 45 -6.84 5.82 -8.01
N GLY A 46 -6.33 6.93 -8.54
CA GLY A 46 -6.99 8.23 -8.51
C GLY A 46 -6.87 8.99 -7.19
N PHE A 47 -5.81 8.71 -6.41
CA PHE A 47 -5.54 9.34 -5.12
C PHE A 47 -4.46 10.44 -5.18
N CYS A 48 -4.10 10.95 -6.36
CA CYS A 48 -2.93 11.82 -6.60
C CYS A 48 -2.95 13.17 -5.87
N ASN A 49 -4.07 13.60 -5.30
CA ASN A 49 -4.17 14.90 -4.67
C ASN A 49 -3.53 14.87 -3.26
N ASN A 50 -2.42 15.60 -3.14
CA ASN A 50 -1.66 15.89 -1.91
C ASN A 50 -0.75 14.75 -1.44
N LYS A 51 0.35 14.51 -2.18
CA LYS A 51 1.45 13.64 -1.75
C LYS A 51 2.01 14.11 -0.40
N PRO A 52 1.98 13.29 0.65
CA PRO A 52 2.57 13.64 1.94
C PRO A 52 4.10 13.74 1.81
N ARG A 53 4.71 14.80 2.35
CA ARG A 53 6.15 15.10 2.23
C ARG A 53 7.00 14.43 3.29
N ASN A 54 6.38 13.95 4.36
CA ASN A 54 7.06 13.27 5.45
C ASN A 54 6.16 12.20 6.07
N TRP A 55 6.76 11.38 6.92
CA TRP A 55 6.10 10.26 7.57
C TRP A 55 4.85 10.68 8.37
N THR A 56 4.94 11.76 9.13
CA THR A 56 3.82 12.27 9.93
C THR A 56 2.64 12.68 9.06
N GLN A 57 2.90 13.41 7.96
CA GLN A 57 1.87 13.78 7.00
C GLN A 57 1.27 12.55 6.32
N PHE A 58 2.08 11.54 6.00
CA PHE A 58 1.60 10.29 5.40
C PHE A 58 0.66 9.55 6.33
N MET A 59 0.99 9.48 7.62
CA MET A 59 0.13 8.84 8.63
C MET A 59 -1.20 9.56 8.78
N ILE A 60 -1.19 10.90 8.90
CA ILE A 60 -2.41 11.70 8.99
C ILE A 60 -3.26 11.51 7.73
N TRP A 61 -2.64 11.61 6.55
CA TRP A 61 -3.32 11.43 5.27
C TRP A 61 -3.93 10.03 5.13
N SER A 62 -3.20 8.99 5.54
CA SER A 62 -3.68 7.61 5.50
C SER A 62 -4.89 7.39 6.41
N ILE A 63 -4.85 7.96 7.62
CA ILE A 63 -5.99 7.91 8.56
C ILE A 63 -7.21 8.62 7.95
N GLN A 64 -7.01 9.80 7.35
CA GLN A 64 -8.09 10.57 6.74
C GLN A 64 -8.72 9.85 5.54
N LYS A 65 -7.89 9.35 4.60
CA LYS A 65 -8.36 8.66 3.39
C LYS A 65 -8.95 7.29 3.66
N GLY A 66 -8.45 6.56 4.66
CA GLY A 66 -8.97 5.26 5.07
C GLY A 66 -10.17 5.31 6.02
N LYS A 67 -10.59 6.50 6.48
CA LYS A 67 -11.68 6.66 7.45
C LYS A 67 -13.03 6.30 6.83
N GLY A 68 -13.80 5.48 7.53
CA GLY A 68 -15.17 5.11 7.16
C GLY A 68 -15.28 3.87 6.29
N LYS A 69 -16.43 3.73 5.65
CA LYS A 69 -16.85 2.54 4.87
C LYS A 69 -17.19 2.87 3.40
N THR A 70 -16.83 4.06 2.93
CA THR A 70 -17.04 4.41 1.52
C THR A 70 -16.18 3.51 0.63
N ILE A 71 -16.62 3.29 -0.62
CA ILE A 71 -15.90 2.47 -1.61
C ILE A 71 -14.47 3.01 -1.80
N GLN A 72 -14.29 4.33 -1.82
CA GLN A 72 -12.99 4.99 -1.91
C GLN A 72 -12.11 4.72 -0.67
N ALA A 73 -12.67 4.80 0.54
CA ALA A 73 -11.92 4.50 1.76
C ALA A 73 -11.54 3.02 1.86
N GLN A 74 -12.40 2.12 1.41
CA GLN A 74 -12.11 0.69 1.32
C GLN A 74 -11.00 0.40 0.30
N LEU A 75 -11.12 0.93 -0.92
CA LEU A 75 -10.09 0.84 -1.95
C LEU A 75 -8.75 1.37 -1.44
N PHE A 76 -8.74 2.53 -0.80
CA PHE A 76 -7.54 3.12 -0.23
C PHE A 76 -6.87 2.20 0.80
N LYS A 77 -7.64 1.62 1.74
CA LYS A 77 -7.12 0.67 2.74
C LYS A 77 -6.50 -0.57 2.07
N MET A 78 -7.13 -1.10 1.03
CA MET A 78 -6.60 -2.25 0.28
C MET A 78 -5.28 -1.90 -0.40
N LEU A 79 -5.22 -0.77 -1.11
CA LEU A 79 -3.99 -0.31 -1.78
C LEU A 79 -2.86 -0.07 -0.79
N LEU A 80 -3.17 0.54 0.36
CA LEU A 80 -2.20 0.77 1.42
C LEU A 80 -1.65 -0.56 1.94
N ALA A 81 -2.52 -1.53 2.19
CA ALA A 81 -2.13 -2.86 2.65
C ALA A 81 -1.25 -3.59 1.61
N GLU A 82 -1.71 -3.68 0.37
CA GLU A 82 -1.01 -4.39 -0.72
C GLU A 82 0.35 -3.76 -1.04
N SER A 83 0.43 -2.44 -1.07
CA SER A 83 1.67 -1.73 -1.37
C SER A 83 2.69 -1.84 -0.23
N VAL A 84 2.26 -1.74 1.04
CA VAL A 84 3.14 -1.98 2.20
C VAL A 84 3.70 -3.40 2.15
N TYR A 85 2.85 -4.38 1.89
CA TYR A 85 3.26 -5.77 1.79
C TYR A 85 4.24 -6.00 0.64
N ALA A 86 3.93 -5.47 -0.56
CA ALA A 86 4.77 -5.60 -1.73
C ALA A 86 6.16 -4.99 -1.50
N ILE A 87 6.25 -3.77 -0.97
CA ILE A 87 7.54 -3.12 -0.71
C ILE A 87 8.35 -3.89 0.34
N TRP A 88 7.70 -4.37 1.40
CA TRP A 88 8.37 -5.22 2.40
C TRP A 88 8.88 -6.52 1.79
N ASN A 89 8.06 -7.17 0.96
CA ASN A 89 8.42 -8.41 0.28
C ASN A 89 9.60 -8.21 -0.69
N GLU A 90 9.61 -7.12 -1.44
CA GLU A 90 10.72 -6.77 -2.34
C GLU A 90 12.01 -6.44 -1.58
N ARG A 91 11.92 -5.73 -0.46
CA ARG A 91 13.08 -5.51 0.41
C ARG A 91 13.66 -6.83 0.92
N ASN A 92 12.81 -7.76 1.34
CA ASN A 92 13.26 -9.07 1.82
C ASN A 92 13.92 -9.90 0.71
N LYS A 93 13.31 -9.96 -0.48
CA LYS A 93 13.92 -10.66 -1.62
C LYS A 93 15.31 -10.15 -1.97
N ARG A 94 15.52 -8.83 -1.92
CA ARG A 94 16.84 -8.24 -2.17
C ARG A 94 17.88 -8.65 -1.11
N ILE A 95 17.47 -8.73 0.16
CA ILE A 95 18.37 -9.05 1.26
C ILE A 95 18.68 -10.55 1.32
N PHE A 96 17.67 -11.40 1.11
CA PHE A 96 17.76 -12.84 1.39
C PHE A 96 17.86 -13.72 0.14
N GLU A 97 17.46 -13.22 -1.03
CA GLU A 97 17.46 -13.98 -2.29
C GLU A 97 18.29 -13.33 -3.39
N ASP A 98 18.89 -12.16 -3.15
CA ASP A 98 19.60 -11.33 -4.14
C ASP A 98 18.78 -11.07 -5.43
N LYS A 99 17.45 -11.03 -5.30
CA LYS A 99 16.51 -10.76 -6.40
C LYS A 99 15.98 -9.35 -6.34
N LYS A 100 15.87 -8.71 -7.50
CA LYS A 100 15.28 -7.38 -7.67
C LYS A 100 14.19 -7.41 -8.72
N CYS A 101 12.95 -7.08 -8.34
CA CYS A 101 11.90 -6.80 -9.32
C CYS A 101 11.96 -5.35 -9.81
N VAL A 102 11.58 -5.15 -11.07
CA VAL A 102 11.42 -3.82 -11.66
C VAL A 102 10.16 -3.17 -11.07
N ILE A 103 10.17 -1.85 -10.93
CA ILE A 103 9.05 -1.08 -10.34
C ILE A 103 7.73 -1.41 -11.04
N ASP A 104 7.75 -1.51 -12.36
CA ASP A 104 6.60 -1.84 -13.20
C ASP A 104 5.95 -3.19 -12.81
N GLU A 105 6.76 -4.23 -12.57
CA GLU A 105 6.27 -5.55 -12.15
C GLU A 105 5.57 -5.49 -10.79
N VAL A 106 6.13 -4.72 -9.86
CA VAL A 106 5.58 -4.57 -8.51
C VAL A 106 4.26 -3.80 -8.56
N VAL A 107 4.22 -2.72 -9.33
CA VAL A 107 3.01 -1.90 -9.50
C VAL A 107 1.88 -2.72 -10.14
N LYS A 108 2.18 -3.46 -11.22
CA LYS A 108 1.23 -4.39 -11.86
C LYS A 108 0.73 -5.46 -10.90
N LYS A 109 1.64 -6.03 -10.09
CA LYS A 109 1.27 -7.04 -9.08
C LYS A 109 0.33 -6.48 -8.02
N ILE A 110 0.61 -5.27 -7.52
CA ILE A 110 -0.26 -4.59 -6.54
C ILE A 110 -1.65 -4.35 -7.13
N ALA A 111 -1.72 -3.81 -8.35
CA ALA A 111 -3.00 -3.53 -9.00
C ALA A 111 -3.80 -4.80 -9.29
N TYR A 112 -3.18 -5.83 -9.86
CA TYR A 112 -3.81 -7.12 -10.08
C TYR A 112 -4.36 -7.71 -8.79
N THR A 113 -3.53 -7.75 -7.73
CA THR A 113 -3.93 -8.31 -6.44
C THR A 113 -5.08 -7.50 -5.82
N THR A 114 -5.04 -6.17 -5.95
CA THR A 114 -6.12 -5.29 -5.48
C THR A 114 -7.42 -5.56 -6.24
N ILE A 115 -7.39 -5.64 -7.58
CA ILE A 115 -8.57 -5.92 -8.41
C ILE A 115 -9.20 -7.24 -8.00
N VAL A 116 -8.42 -8.32 -7.97
CA VAL A 116 -8.89 -9.68 -7.69
C VAL A 116 -9.47 -9.80 -6.28
N ARG A 117 -8.89 -9.10 -5.31
CA ARG A 117 -9.36 -9.16 -3.92
C ARG A 117 -10.54 -8.22 -3.63
N SER A 118 -10.76 -7.22 -4.48
CA SER A 118 -11.76 -6.19 -4.24
C SER A 118 -13.18 -6.70 -4.51
N SER A 119 -14.17 -6.10 -3.85
CA SER A 119 -15.58 -6.37 -4.16
C SER A 119 -15.93 -5.90 -5.57
N SER A 120 -16.99 -6.45 -6.17
CA SER A 120 -17.47 -6.07 -7.50
C SER A 120 -17.63 -4.55 -7.67
N ASN A 121 -18.10 -3.87 -6.63
CA ASN A 121 -18.26 -2.41 -6.63
C ASN A 121 -16.92 -1.65 -6.72
N ILE A 122 -15.86 -2.17 -6.11
CA ILE A 122 -14.52 -1.57 -6.17
C ILE A 122 -13.84 -1.95 -7.49
N SER A 123 -13.92 -3.21 -7.91
CA SER A 123 -13.28 -3.67 -9.15
C SER A 123 -13.82 -2.95 -10.37
N ASN A 124 -15.12 -2.65 -10.43
CA ASN A 124 -15.73 -1.85 -11.50
C ASN A 124 -15.13 -0.43 -11.63
N ILE A 125 -14.60 0.15 -10.55
CA ILE A 125 -14.01 1.51 -10.57
C ILE A 125 -12.58 1.52 -11.14
N ILE A 126 -11.83 0.43 -10.91
CA ILE A 126 -10.39 0.38 -11.19
C ILE A 126 -10.01 -0.54 -12.34
N SER A 127 -10.87 -1.49 -12.73
CA SER A 127 -10.59 -2.49 -13.77
C SER A 127 -10.39 -1.89 -15.16
N HIS A 128 -11.05 -0.75 -15.46
CA HIS A 128 -10.92 -0.06 -16.73
C HIS A 128 -9.69 0.85 -16.82
N ARG A 129 -8.94 1.01 -15.72
CA ARG A 129 -7.81 1.95 -15.66
C ARG A 129 -6.53 1.26 -16.12
N LYS A 130 -5.88 1.83 -17.14
CA LYS A 130 -4.55 1.38 -17.59
C LYS A 130 -3.51 1.69 -16.52
N ILE A 131 -2.66 0.70 -16.22
CA ILE A 131 -1.55 0.82 -15.28
C ILE A 131 -0.20 0.75 -15.99
#